data_AF-A0A6C0ISY6-F1
#
_entry.id   AF-A0A6C0ISY6-F1
#
_cell.length_a   1.000
_cell.length_b   1.000
_cell.length_c   1.000
_cell.angle_alpha   90.00
_cell.angle_beta   90.00
_cell.angle_gamma   90.00
#
_symmetry.space_group_name_H-M   'P 1'
#
loop_
_entity.id
_entity.type
_entity.pdbx_description
1 polymer ?
#
loop_
_entity_poly.entity_id
_entity_poly.type
_entity_poly.pdbx_seq_one_letter_code
_entity_poly.pdbx_strand_id
1 'polypeptide(L)'
;MVNTYIMVNPYIEGSFEKSIKAKNSIEAGKLLYTSLSEHFNNNVPKFLFTIQKGGSGKGKYYSFKVKEDKLNDEINFSIEPYTVKDEMNAYKNIQKNITDFQNKINVKAQTGGAKKAKDSKKTKTAKKTKDTKKAKTSKKAKDSSDDSDIEDNFEFDADEDFDLDDSPKYNKKSVQRYMPNGNYPISHWYYDPYLYRLNSMYVPTFYSYVIPYVEILLR
;
A
#
# COMPACT_ATOMS: atom_id res chain seq x y z
N MET A 1 21.40 -21.33 -24.67
CA MET A 1 21.41 -19.94 -24.15
C MET A 1 20.45 -19.86 -22.98
N VAL A 2 20.82 -19.16 -21.90
CA VAL A 2 19.99 -18.97 -20.70
C VAL A 2 19.45 -17.54 -20.70
N ASN A 3 18.16 -17.38 -20.44
CA ASN A 3 17.51 -16.07 -20.36
C ASN A 3 17.07 -15.79 -18.92
N THR A 4 17.07 -14.52 -18.54
CA THR A 4 16.48 -14.07 -17.26
C THR A 4 14.99 -13.81 -17.45
N TYR A 5 14.18 -14.21 -16.48
CA TYR A 5 12.72 -14.00 -16.45
C TYR A 5 12.33 -13.39 -15.11
N ILE A 6 11.40 -12.44 -15.13
CA ILE A 6 10.90 -11.75 -13.93
C ILE A 6 9.40 -11.95 -13.83
N MET A 7 8.89 -12.27 -12.64
CA MET A 7 7.45 -12.31 -12.35
C MET A 7 6.88 -10.89 -12.31
N VAL A 8 5.82 -10.64 -13.07
CA VAL A 8 5.20 -9.31 -13.20
C VAL A 8 3.81 -9.26 -12.59
N ASN A 9 3.00 -10.31 -12.78
CA ASN A 9 1.68 -10.44 -12.18
C ASN A 9 1.55 -11.85 -11.62
N PRO A 10 1.43 -12.05 -10.29
CA PRO A 10 1.33 -11.03 -9.24
C PRO A 10 2.60 -10.19 -9.09
N TYR A 11 2.43 -8.95 -8.62
CA TYR A 11 3.53 -8.13 -8.13
C TYR A 11 3.70 -8.38 -6.63
N ILE A 12 4.89 -8.78 -6.24
CA ILE A 12 5.22 -9.17 -4.87
C ILE A 12 6.25 -8.19 -4.32
N GLU A 13 6.07 -7.68 -3.10
CA GLU A 13 7.10 -6.90 -2.39
C GLU A 13 7.62 -7.73 -1.22
N GLY A 14 8.93 -7.78 -0.99
CA GLY A 14 9.56 -8.59 0.06
C GLY A 14 10.92 -9.13 -0.36
N SER A 15 11.47 -10.08 0.40
CA SER A 15 12.74 -10.74 0.09
C SER A 15 12.62 -11.89 -0.93
N PHE A 16 11.41 -12.21 -1.39
CA PHE A 16 11.16 -13.22 -2.43
C PHE A 16 11.87 -12.89 -3.75
N GLU A 17 12.58 -13.88 -4.29
CA GLU A 17 13.30 -13.75 -5.56
C GLU A 17 12.33 -13.80 -6.75
N LYS A 18 11.97 -12.62 -7.25
CA LYS A 18 11.06 -12.46 -8.40
C LYS A 18 11.71 -12.76 -9.76
N SER A 19 13.03 -12.95 -9.80
CA SER A 19 13.83 -13.04 -11.03
C SER A 19 14.60 -14.34 -11.06
N ILE A 20 14.48 -15.12 -12.14
CA ILE A 20 15.18 -16.39 -12.29
C ILE A 20 15.83 -16.51 -13.66
N LYS A 21 16.81 -17.42 -13.77
CA LYS A 21 17.47 -17.75 -15.04
C LYS A 21 17.05 -19.13 -15.49
N ALA A 22 16.54 -19.24 -16.72
CA ALA A 22 16.10 -20.51 -17.29
C ALA A 22 16.37 -20.57 -18.80
N LYS A 23 16.34 -21.77 -19.39
CA LYS A 23 16.53 -21.92 -20.84
C LYS A 23 15.27 -21.48 -21.59
N ASN A 24 14.10 -21.86 -21.05
CA ASN A 24 12.79 -21.65 -21.66
C ASN A 24 11.82 -20.91 -20.72
N SER A 25 10.81 -20.26 -21.29
CA SER A 25 9.78 -19.56 -20.51
C SER A 25 8.92 -20.53 -19.68
N ILE A 26 8.70 -21.76 -20.15
CA ILE A 26 7.95 -22.80 -19.44
C ILE A 26 8.74 -23.28 -18.22
N GLU A 27 10.04 -23.54 -18.38
CA GLU A 27 10.93 -23.92 -17.28
C GLU A 27 11.01 -22.80 -16.24
N ALA A 28 11.09 -21.54 -16.70
CA ALA A 28 11.02 -20.39 -15.83
C ALA A 28 9.69 -20.34 -15.05
N GLY A 29 8.56 -20.51 -15.75
CA GLY A 29 7.24 -20.53 -15.12
C GLY A 29 7.13 -21.61 -14.05
N LYS A 30 7.67 -22.82 -14.30
CA LYS A 30 7.69 -23.90 -13.31
C LYS A 30 8.49 -23.52 -12.08
N LEU A 31 9.74 -23.08 -12.25
CA LEU A 31 10.62 -22.72 -11.13
C LEU A 31 10.03 -21.58 -10.27
N LEU A 32 9.51 -20.53 -10.91
CA LEU A 32 8.87 -19.40 -10.22
C LEU A 32 7.60 -19.82 -9.48
N TYR A 33 6.80 -20.69 -10.10
CA TYR A 33 5.58 -21.15 -9.46
C TYR A 33 5.88 -22.08 -8.27
N THR A 34 6.83 -23.00 -8.42
CA THR A 34 7.28 -23.87 -7.32
C THR A 34 7.72 -23.04 -6.12
N SER A 35 8.63 -22.08 -6.30
CA SER A 35 9.10 -21.23 -5.19
C SER A 35 7.99 -20.37 -4.59
N LEU A 36 7.01 -19.94 -5.39
CA LEU A 36 5.87 -19.17 -4.93
C LEU A 36 4.89 -20.02 -4.10
N SER A 37 4.60 -21.24 -4.58
CA SER A 37 3.63 -22.16 -3.99
C SER A 37 4.05 -22.68 -2.61
N GLU A 38 5.35 -22.71 -2.31
CA GLU A 38 5.88 -23.04 -0.99
C GLU A 38 5.37 -22.09 0.12
N HIS A 39 4.94 -20.89 -0.25
CA HIS A 39 4.39 -19.90 0.66
C HIS A 39 2.87 -19.97 0.80
N PHE A 40 2.20 -20.83 0.00
CA PHE A 40 0.75 -21.01 0.05
C PHE A 40 0.38 -22.05 1.12
N ASN A 41 -0.62 -21.71 1.93
CA ASN A 41 -1.16 -22.60 2.95
C ASN A 41 -2.32 -23.46 2.40
N ASN A 42 -2.90 -23.08 1.26
CA ASN A 42 -4.01 -23.79 0.64
C ASN A 42 -3.69 -24.22 -0.80
N ASN A 43 -4.49 -25.17 -1.30
CA ASN A 43 -4.53 -25.49 -2.72
C ASN A 43 -5.18 -24.33 -3.50
N VAL A 44 -4.59 -23.95 -4.62
CA VAL A 44 -5.06 -22.91 -5.55
C VAL A 44 -5.39 -23.58 -6.89
N PRO A 45 -6.60 -24.12 -7.07
CA PRO A 45 -6.93 -25.00 -8.20
C PRO A 45 -6.70 -24.38 -9.57
N LYS A 46 -6.82 -23.05 -9.67
CA LYS A 46 -6.59 -22.28 -10.89
C LYS A 46 -5.87 -21.00 -10.53
N PHE A 47 -4.66 -20.85 -11.04
CA PHE A 47 -3.86 -19.64 -10.86
C PHE A 47 -3.32 -19.17 -12.21
N LEU A 48 -3.37 -17.87 -12.48
CA LEU A 48 -2.81 -17.30 -13.70
C LEU A 48 -1.74 -16.30 -13.32
N PHE A 49 -0.59 -16.38 -13.98
CA PHE A 49 0.51 -15.47 -13.72
C PHE A 49 1.23 -15.10 -15.01
N THR A 50 1.90 -13.96 -15.00
CA THR A 50 2.66 -13.43 -16.14
C THR A 50 4.11 -13.23 -15.72
N ILE A 51 5.01 -13.67 -16.59
CA ILE A 51 6.44 -13.39 -16.50
C ILE A 51 6.90 -12.55 -17.69
N GLN A 52 7.93 -11.76 -17.49
CA GLN A 52 8.60 -10.98 -18.52
C GLN A 52 9.99 -11.54 -18.77
N LYS A 53 10.36 -11.73 -20.04
CA LYS A 53 11.72 -12.08 -20.43
C LYS A 53 12.63 -10.85 -20.38
N GLY A 54 13.64 -10.86 -19.52
CA GLY A 54 14.58 -9.76 -19.31
C GLY A 54 14.16 -8.82 -18.17
N GLY A 55 15.06 -7.90 -17.80
CA GLY A 55 14.90 -7.04 -16.61
C GLY A 55 14.57 -5.56 -16.85
N SER A 56 14.56 -5.08 -18.10
CA SER A 56 14.46 -3.63 -18.39
C SER A 56 13.08 -3.19 -18.91
N GLY A 57 12.00 -3.90 -18.59
CA GLY A 57 10.63 -3.51 -18.95
C GLY A 57 10.29 -3.55 -20.45
N LYS A 58 11.27 -3.86 -21.32
CA LYS A 58 11.12 -3.99 -22.79
C LYS A 58 11.06 -5.46 -23.25
N GLY A 59 10.87 -6.37 -22.30
CA GLY A 59 10.84 -7.81 -22.53
C GLY A 59 9.50 -8.31 -23.06
N LYS A 60 9.52 -9.43 -23.80
CA LYS A 60 8.29 -10.15 -24.17
C LYS A 60 7.66 -10.76 -22.91
N TYR A 61 6.35 -10.59 -22.78
CA TYR A 61 5.56 -11.17 -21.71
C TYR A 61 5.08 -12.57 -22.11
N TYR A 62 5.03 -13.46 -21.13
CA TYR A 62 4.51 -14.82 -21.24
C TYR A 62 3.55 -15.02 -20.08
N SER A 63 2.30 -15.35 -20.40
CA SER A 63 1.29 -15.67 -19.40
C SER A 63 1.10 -17.17 -19.33
N PHE A 64 0.82 -17.66 -18.13
CA PHE A 64 0.65 -19.07 -17.85
C PHE A 64 -0.59 -19.29 -16.99
N LYS A 65 -1.22 -20.43 -17.23
CA LYS A 65 -2.30 -20.95 -16.43
C LYS A 65 -1.81 -22.19 -15.70
N VAL A 66 -1.86 -22.13 -14.39
CA VAL A 66 -1.61 -23.26 -13.50
C VAL A 66 -2.94 -23.91 -13.15
N LYS A 67 -2.94 -25.23 -13.18
CA LYS A 67 -4.00 -26.06 -12.60
C LYS A 67 -3.36 -26.92 -11.52
N GLU A 68 -3.91 -26.84 -10.32
CA GLU A 68 -3.50 -27.67 -9.19
C GLU A 68 -4.55 -28.73 -8.92
N ASP A 69 -4.10 -29.97 -8.83
CA ASP A 69 -4.90 -31.12 -8.48
C ASP A 69 -4.35 -31.69 -7.17
N LYS A 70 -5.17 -31.63 -6.13
CA LYS A 70 -4.85 -32.22 -4.83
C LYS A 70 -5.22 -33.69 -4.86
N LEU A 71 -4.21 -34.56 -4.74
CA LEU A 71 -4.39 -36.00 -4.59
C LEU A 71 -3.88 -36.38 -3.20
N ASN A 72 -4.80 -36.72 -2.29
CA ASN A 72 -4.48 -36.96 -0.87
C ASN A 72 -3.81 -35.73 -0.22
N ASP A 73 -2.55 -35.87 0.20
CA ASP A 73 -1.74 -34.82 0.81
C ASP A 73 -0.71 -34.21 -0.16
N GLU A 74 -0.65 -34.69 -1.41
CA GLU A 74 0.23 -34.15 -2.44
C GLU A 74 -0.53 -33.22 -3.38
N ILE A 75 0.08 -32.09 -3.71
CA ILE A 75 -0.44 -31.13 -4.69
C ILE A 75 0.39 -31.26 -5.95
N ASN A 76 -0.23 -31.80 -6.99
CA ASN A 76 0.36 -31.84 -8.33
C ASN A 76 -0.13 -30.64 -9.12
N PHE A 77 0.78 -29.98 -9.85
CA PHE A 77 0.42 -28.84 -10.68
C PHE A 77 0.86 -29.02 -12.13
N SER A 78 0.04 -28.52 -13.05
CA SER A 78 0.34 -28.45 -14.47
C SER A 78 0.33 -26.99 -14.93
N ILE A 79 1.30 -26.62 -15.76
CA ILE A 79 1.44 -25.26 -16.31
C ILE A 79 1.21 -25.30 -17.81
N GLU A 80 0.21 -24.54 -18.26
CA GLU A 80 -0.14 -24.35 -19.66
C GLU A 80 0.11 -22.90 -20.08
N PRO A 81 0.68 -22.64 -21.27
CA PRO A 81 0.75 -21.30 -21.82
C PRO A 81 -0.66 -20.69 -21.97
N TYR A 82 -0.79 -19.41 -21.63
CA TYR A 82 -2.04 -18.67 -21.74
C TYR A 82 -1.88 -17.44 -22.63
N THR A 83 -2.79 -17.28 -23.59
CA THR A 83 -2.80 -16.12 -24.49
C THR A 83 -3.74 -15.05 -23.95
N VAL A 84 -3.20 -13.86 -23.71
CA VAL A 84 -3.95 -12.70 -23.23
C VAL A 84 -4.62 -11.99 -24.42
N LYS A 85 -5.87 -11.59 -24.27
CA LYS A 85 -6.55 -10.76 -25.28
C LYS A 85 -6.06 -9.31 -25.18
N ASP A 86 -5.74 -8.69 -26.32
CA ASP A 86 -5.23 -7.31 -26.42
C ASP A 86 -3.92 -7.09 -25.63
N GLU A 87 -2.96 -8.01 -25.82
CA GLU A 87 -1.67 -8.09 -25.11
C GLU A 87 -1.00 -6.72 -24.89
N MET A 88 -0.83 -5.92 -25.95
CA MET A 88 -0.12 -4.64 -25.86
C MET A 88 -0.78 -3.65 -24.89
N ASN A 89 -2.10 -3.55 -24.91
CA ASN A 89 -2.83 -2.62 -24.04
C ASN A 89 -2.92 -3.18 -22.61
N ALA A 90 -3.13 -4.49 -22.48
CA ALA A 90 -3.26 -5.15 -21.20
C ALA A 90 -1.96 -5.04 -20.38
N TYR A 91 -0.79 -5.34 -20.98
CA TYR A 91 0.48 -5.24 -20.28
C TYR A 91 0.89 -3.79 -19.95
N LYS A 92 0.56 -2.82 -20.82
CA LYS A 92 0.75 -1.38 -20.51
C LYS A 92 -0.07 -0.94 -19.30
N ASN A 93 -1.34 -1.37 -19.24
CA ASN A 93 -2.22 -1.04 -18.13
C ASN A 93 -1.71 -1.63 -16.81
N ILE A 94 -1.27 -2.89 -16.82
CA ILE A 94 -0.66 -3.52 -15.64
C ILE A 94 0.57 -2.77 -15.19
N GLN A 95 1.46 -2.43 -16.11
CA GLN A 95 2.69 -1.74 -15.76
C GLN A 95 2.38 -0.39 -15.09
N LYS A 96 1.39 0.34 -15.61
CA LYS A 96 0.88 1.56 -14.98
C LYS A 96 0.30 1.29 -13.58
N ASN A 97 -0.58 0.30 -13.46
CA ASN A 97 -1.21 -0.04 -12.18
C ASN A 97 -0.17 -0.45 -11.12
N ILE A 98 0.85 -1.23 -11.51
CA ILE A 98 1.98 -1.61 -10.65
C ILE A 98 2.77 -0.38 -10.25
N THR A 99 3.08 0.55 -11.17
CA THR A 99 3.79 1.78 -10.79
C THR A 99 2.96 2.64 -9.83
N ASP A 100 1.65 2.71 -10.04
CA ASP A 100 0.74 3.42 -9.13
C ASP A 100 0.72 2.75 -7.75
N PHE A 101 0.70 1.42 -7.70
CA PHE A 101 0.77 0.64 -6.47
C PHE A 101 2.11 0.85 -5.74
N GLN A 102 3.24 0.76 -6.44
CA GLN A 102 4.56 1.07 -5.88
C GLN A 102 4.61 2.49 -5.32
N ASN A 103 4.06 3.47 -6.04
CA ASN A 103 3.96 4.84 -5.57
C ASN A 103 3.08 4.93 -4.31
N LYS A 104 1.95 4.23 -4.23
CA LYS A 104 1.12 4.19 -2.99
C LYS A 104 1.88 3.58 -1.81
N ILE A 105 2.70 2.55 -2.04
CA ILE A 105 3.54 1.94 -1.00
C ILE A 105 4.58 2.95 -0.51
N ASN A 106 5.30 3.58 -1.46
CA ASN A 106 6.44 4.47 -1.23
C ASN A 106 6.03 5.84 -0.65
N VAL A 107 4.97 6.48 -1.17
CA VAL A 107 4.51 7.83 -0.77
C VAL A 107 4.02 7.86 0.68
N LYS A 108 3.56 6.73 1.21
CA LYS A 108 3.13 6.59 2.61
C LYS A 108 4.28 6.33 3.58
N ALA A 109 5.53 6.23 3.12
CA ALA A 109 6.71 6.48 3.95
C ALA A 109 6.90 8.00 4.10
N GLN A 110 5.85 8.70 4.55
CA GLN A 110 5.94 10.10 4.87
C GLN A 110 6.77 10.20 6.15
N THR A 111 8.06 10.47 6.00
CA THR A 111 8.92 10.89 7.10
C THR A 111 8.19 11.98 7.86
N GLY A 112 7.84 11.72 9.12
CA GLY A 112 7.22 12.68 10.03
C GLY A 112 8.19 13.82 10.32
N GLY A 113 8.41 14.69 9.34
CA GLY A 113 9.11 15.94 9.48
C GLY A 113 8.09 17.04 9.41
N ALA A 114 7.89 17.76 10.51
CA ALA A 114 7.14 18.99 10.51
C ALA A 114 7.60 19.84 9.32
N LYS A 115 6.66 20.20 8.43
CA LYS A 115 6.93 21.15 7.35
C LYS A 115 7.53 22.39 8.01
N LYS A 116 8.82 22.65 7.81
CA LYS A 116 9.42 23.92 8.22
C LYS A 116 8.60 25.02 7.59
N ALA A 117 7.97 25.84 8.42
CA ALA A 117 7.28 27.04 7.99
C ALA A 117 8.26 27.83 7.12
N LYS A 118 7.87 28.12 5.88
CA LYS A 118 8.63 29.06 5.05
C LYS A 118 8.60 30.39 5.77
N ASP A 119 9.76 30.82 6.28
CA ASP A 119 9.95 32.21 6.71
C ASP A 119 9.57 33.12 5.54
N SER A 120 8.42 33.77 5.67
CA SER A 120 8.02 34.84 4.77
C SER A 120 8.98 35.99 5.00
N LYS A 121 9.97 36.10 4.10
CA LYS A 121 10.92 37.21 4.08
C LYS A 121 10.13 38.50 3.88
N LYS A 122 9.86 39.19 4.99
CA LYS A 122 9.15 40.47 5.06
C LYS A 122 9.97 41.50 4.30
N THR A 123 9.64 41.74 3.04
CA THR A 123 10.25 42.79 2.23
C THR A 123 9.86 44.13 2.85
N LYS A 124 10.83 44.80 3.47
CA LYS A 124 10.69 46.15 4.03
C LYS A 124 10.58 47.13 2.87
N THR A 125 9.36 47.54 2.51
CA THR A 125 9.15 48.70 1.64
C THR A 125 9.34 49.98 2.46
N ALA A 126 10.24 50.82 1.97
CA ALA A 126 10.66 52.05 2.61
C ALA A 126 9.55 53.12 2.65
N LYS A 127 9.42 53.67 3.85
CA LYS A 127 8.79 54.92 4.30
C LYS A 127 8.76 56.07 3.27
N LYS A 128 7.60 56.71 3.11
CA LYS A 128 7.48 58.19 2.95
C LYS A 128 6.09 58.68 3.41
N THR A 129 6.10 59.47 4.50
CA THR A 129 5.29 60.70 4.82
C THR A 129 3.75 60.66 4.65
N LYS A 130 2.89 61.06 5.59
CA LYS A 130 2.86 62.26 6.46
C LYS A 130 1.70 62.13 7.50
N ASP A 131 1.85 62.78 8.66
CA ASP A 131 0.84 63.38 9.58
C ASP A 131 -0.52 62.67 9.82
N THR A 132 -0.93 62.30 11.04
CA THR A 132 -1.44 63.26 12.06
C THR A 132 -1.78 62.58 13.43
N LYS A 133 -1.45 63.34 14.50
CA LYS A 133 -1.86 63.37 15.93
C LYS A 133 -3.04 62.50 16.48
N LYS A 134 -2.82 61.82 17.62
CA LYS A 134 -3.37 62.05 18.99
C LYS A 134 -3.08 60.82 19.89
N ALA A 135 -2.30 60.95 20.98
CA ALA A 135 -2.73 61.04 22.41
C ALA A 135 -3.53 59.79 22.89
N LYS A 136 -3.31 59.12 24.03
CA LYS A 136 -2.72 59.47 25.34
C LYS A 136 -2.74 58.21 26.24
N THR A 137 -1.79 58.11 27.20
CA THR A 137 -1.88 57.47 28.57
C THR A 137 -2.17 55.97 28.74
N SER A 138 -1.81 55.24 29.81
CA SER A 138 -0.70 55.15 30.80
C SER A 138 -1.23 54.29 31.97
N LYS A 139 -0.32 53.58 32.68
CA LYS A 139 -0.48 52.86 33.99
C LYS A 139 -0.99 51.41 33.88
N LYS A 140 -0.30 50.35 34.33
CA LYS A 140 0.59 50.02 35.47
C LYS A 140 -0.17 49.58 36.75
N ALA A 141 0.25 48.38 37.21
CA ALA A 141 0.14 47.76 38.54
C ALA A 141 -1.06 46.83 38.80
N LYS A 142 -1.03 45.83 39.68
CA LYS A 142 -0.05 44.92 40.35
C LYS A 142 -0.87 44.20 41.46
N ASP A 143 -0.51 42.97 41.83
CA ASP A 143 -0.88 42.24 43.08
C ASP A 143 -2.38 41.83 43.21
N SER A 144 -2.82 40.80 43.94
CA SER A 144 -2.25 39.71 44.77
C SER A 144 -3.40 38.67 45.01
N SER A 145 -3.11 37.38 45.18
CA SER A 145 -3.32 36.54 46.41
C SER A 145 -4.75 36.07 46.78
N ASP A 146 -4.78 34.83 47.29
CA ASP A 146 -5.83 34.09 48.03
C ASP A 146 -7.06 33.56 47.29
N ASP A 147 -7.31 32.24 47.28
CA ASP A 147 -7.98 31.41 48.31
C ASP A 147 -9.48 31.77 48.33
N SER A 148 -10.48 30.90 48.15
CA SER A 148 -10.69 29.53 48.61
C SER A 148 -11.96 28.97 47.94
N ASP A 149 -12.29 27.71 48.27
CA ASP A 149 -13.64 27.13 48.33
C ASP A 149 -14.21 26.36 47.13
N ILE A 150 -14.00 25.04 47.26
CA ILE A 150 -14.81 23.94 46.73
C ILE A 150 -16.21 24.03 47.35
N GLU A 151 -17.24 24.14 46.51
CA GLU A 151 -18.56 23.60 46.83
C GLU A 151 -18.99 22.66 45.71
N ASP A 152 -19.01 21.37 46.06
CA ASP A 152 -19.64 20.29 45.33
C ASP A 152 -21.16 20.51 45.31
N ASN A 153 -21.69 20.81 44.13
CA ASN A 153 -23.11 20.67 43.85
C ASN A 153 -23.26 19.89 42.55
N PHE A 154 -23.14 18.56 42.63
CA PHE A 154 -23.39 17.65 41.52
C PHE A 154 -24.90 17.38 41.45
N GLU A 155 -25.60 18.26 40.76
CA GLU A 155 -26.98 18.05 40.32
C GLU A 155 -26.95 17.13 39.09
N PHE A 156 -27.40 15.88 39.26
CA PHE A 156 -27.47 14.89 38.21
C PHE A 156 -28.70 15.15 37.34
N ASP A 157 -28.56 16.05 36.37
CA ASP A 157 -29.55 16.21 35.29
C ASP A 157 -29.42 15.05 34.31
N ALA A 158 -30.36 14.13 34.44
CA ALA A 158 -30.53 12.97 33.58
C ALA A 158 -31.29 13.35 32.31
N ASP A 159 -30.63 14.01 31.37
CA ASP A 159 -31.10 14.15 29.98
C ASP A 159 -29.88 14.24 29.04
N GLU A 160 -29.04 13.20 29.04
CA GLU A 160 -28.07 13.01 27.94
C GLU A 160 -28.80 12.37 26.75
N ASP A 161 -29.42 13.22 25.94
CA ASP A 161 -29.62 12.95 24.52
C ASP A 161 -28.26 12.58 23.92
N PHE A 162 -28.07 11.28 23.67
CA PHE A 162 -26.88 10.72 23.05
C PHE A 162 -26.86 11.11 21.57
N ASP A 163 -26.55 12.38 21.31
CA ASP A 163 -26.19 12.87 19.99
C ASP A 163 -24.88 12.18 19.59
N LEU A 164 -25.01 11.05 18.89
CA LEU A 164 -23.93 10.37 18.21
C LEU A 164 -23.39 11.32 17.12
N ASP A 165 -22.51 12.24 17.53
CA ASP A 165 -21.84 13.20 16.66
C ASP A 165 -20.93 12.44 15.68
N ASP A 166 -21.50 12.06 14.52
CA ASP A 166 -20.78 11.52 13.36
C ASP A 166 -19.91 12.58 12.67
N SER A 167 -19.43 13.58 13.43
CA SER A 167 -18.46 14.54 12.95
C SER A 167 -17.14 13.83 12.62
N PRO A 168 -16.58 14.03 11.41
CA PRO A 168 -15.33 13.41 10.97
C PRO A 168 -14.09 13.90 11.76
N LYS A 169 -14.28 14.67 12.83
CA LYS A 169 -13.24 15.13 13.76
C LYS A 169 -12.75 14.00 14.68
N TYR A 170 -13.63 13.08 15.09
CA TYR A 170 -13.30 12.03 16.06
C TYR A 170 -13.09 10.64 15.42
N ASN A 171 -13.54 10.45 14.17
CA ASN A 171 -13.36 9.21 13.39
C ASN A 171 -11.98 9.09 12.71
N LYS A 172 -10.91 9.60 13.33
CA LYS A 172 -9.55 9.55 12.77
C LYS A 172 -8.68 8.58 13.56
N LYS A 173 -8.73 7.30 13.20
CA LYS A 173 -7.75 6.32 13.67
C LYS A 173 -6.42 6.57 12.97
N SER A 174 -5.41 6.98 13.73
CA SER A 174 -4.03 6.94 13.25
C SER A 174 -3.63 5.47 13.09
N VAL A 175 -3.65 4.99 11.86
CA VAL A 175 -3.16 3.63 11.56
C VAL A 175 -1.64 3.72 11.57
N GLN A 176 -1.02 3.38 12.69
CA GLN A 176 0.41 3.07 12.68
C GLN A 176 0.59 1.92 11.69
N ARG A 177 1.38 2.16 10.63
CA ARG A 177 1.75 1.09 9.70
C ARG A 177 2.48 0.03 10.52
N TYR A 178 1.89 -1.15 10.61
CA TYR A 178 2.70 -2.35 10.85
C TYR A 178 3.58 -2.49 9.61
N MET A 179 4.78 -1.89 9.68
CA MET A 179 5.88 -2.29 8.82
C MET A 179 6.54 -3.41 9.61
N PRO A 180 6.26 -4.69 9.30
CA PRO A 180 6.99 -5.75 9.94
C PRO A 180 8.47 -5.48 9.71
N ASN A 181 9.23 -5.17 10.76
CA ASN A 181 10.69 -5.00 10.72
C ASN A 181 11.42 -6.34 10.47
N GLY A 182 10.71 -7.35 9.98
CA GLY A 182 11.22 -8.69 9.70
C GLY A 182 11.52 -8.88 8.23
N ASN A 183 12.42 -9.81 7.94
CA ASN A 183 12.79 -10.21 6.59
C ASN A 183 11.71 -11.15 6.01
N TYR A 184 10.49 -10.63 5.81
CA TYR A 184 9.37 -11.42 5.29
C TYR A 184 9.57 -11.67 3.79
N PRO A 185 9.44 -12.93 3.31
CA PRO A 185 9.61 -13.26 1.89
C PRO A 185 8.58 -12.52 1.03
N ILE A 186 7.35 -12.42 1.50
CA ILE A 186 6.29 -11.63 0.87
C ILE A 186 5.72 -10.72 1.97
N SER A 187 5.62 -9.44 1.67
CA SER A 187 5.11 -8.39 2.57
C SER A 187 3.90 -7.68 1.97
N HIS A 188 3.90 -7.49 0.65
CA HIS A 188 2.77 -6.98 -0.11
C HIS A 188 2.54 -7.88 -1.31
N TRP A 189 1.28 -8.07 -1.62
CA TRP A 189 0.82 -8.85 -2.75
C TRP A 189 -0.17 -8.03 -3.55
N TYR A 190 0.19 -7.73 -4.79
CA TYR A 190 -0.70 -7.07 -5.73
C TYR A 190 -1.00 -8.00 -6.89
N TYR A 191 -2.28 -8.17 -7.21
CA TYR A 191 -2.72 -9.00 -8.32
C TYR A 191 -3.80 -8.31 -9.14
N ASP A 192 -3.60 -8.31 -10.46
CA ASP A 192 -4.57 -7.77 -11.42
C ASP A 192 -5.27 -8.92 -12.17
N PRO A 193 -6.50 -9.31 -11.79
CA PRO A 193 -7.25 -10.38 -12.47
C PRO A 193 -7.78 -9.97 -13.84
N TYR A 194 -7.93 -8.68 -14.11
CA TYR A 194 -8.56 -8.18 -15.36
C TYR A 194 -7.69 -8.44 -16.58
N LEU A 195 -6.39 -8.63 -16.39
CA LEU A 195 -5.47 -9.09 -17.44
C LEU A 195 -6.02 -10.30 -18.18
N TYR A 196 -6.60 -11.23 -17.42
CA TYR A 196 -6.98 -12.54 -17.91
C TYR A 196 -8.49 -12.63 -18.18
N ARG A 197 -9.25 -11.55 -17.98
CA ARG A 197 -10.72 -11.50 -18.12
C ARG A 197 -11.40 -12.65 -17.38
N LEU A 198 -10.97 -12.90 -16.14
CA LEU A 198 -11.51 -13.97 -15.30
C LEU A 198 -12.83 -13.52 -14.68
N ASN A 199 -13.81 -14.41 -14.67
CA ASN A 199 -15.08 -14.19 -13.95
C ASN A 199 -14.95 -14.54 -12.46
N SER A 200 -13.98 -15.38 -12.11
CA SER A 200 -13.67 -15.76 -10.73
C SER A 200 -12.18 -16.07 -10.61
N MET A 201 -11.61 -15.79 -9.45
CA MET A 201 -10.22 -16.11 -9.14
C MET A 201 -10.11 -16.72 -7.74
N TYR A 202 -9.15 -17.62 -7.57
CA TYR A 202 -8.76 -18.11 -6.25
C TYR A 202 -7.68 -17.18 -5.70
N VAL A 203 -7.88 -16.70 -4.47
CA VAL A 203 -6.87 -15.93 -3.74
C VAL A 203 -6.10 -16.92 -2.87
N PRO A 204 -4.77 -17.05 -3.04
CA PRO A 204 -3.98 -17.89 -2.16
C PRO A 204 -4.06 -17.38 -0.72
N THR A 205 -4.11 -18.29 0.24
CA THR A 205 -3.84 -17.97 1.64
C THR A 205 -2.38 -18.27 1.93
N PHE A 206 -1.75 -17.45 2.76
CA PHE A 206 -0.33 -17.55 3.05
C PHE A 206 -0.10 -18.10 4.45
N TYR A 207 1.06 -18.71 4.66
CA TYR A 207 1.51 -19.08 6.00
C TYR A 207 1.71 -17.86 6.90
N SER A 208 1.67 -18.06 8.21
CA SER A 208 1.77 -17.01 9.24
C SER A 208 3.08 -16.22 9.20
N TYR A 209 4.14 -16.76 8.60
CA TYR A 209 5.41 -16.07 8.41
C TYR A 209 5.44 -15.16 7.17
N VAL A 210 4.33 -14.99 6.46
CA VAL A 210 4.27 -14.28 5.17
C VAL A 210 3.18 -13.21 5.13
N ILE A 211 2.20 -13.22 6.06
CA ILE A 211 0.99 -12.36 6.15
C ILE A 211 1.06 -11.07 5.31
N PRO A 212 0.78 -11.13 4.00
CA PRO A 212 1.03 -9.99 3.13
C PRO A 212 -0.18 -9.07 3.13
N TYR A 213 0.07 -7.78 2.91
CA TYR A 213 -1.00 -6.86 2.52
C TYR A 213 -1.43 -7.17 1.09
N VAL A 214 -2.63 -7.73 0.94
CA VAL A 214 -3.20 -8.13 -0.35
C VAL A 214 -4.04 -6.99 -0.92
N GLU A 215 -3.62 -6.43 -2.06
CA GLU A 215 -4.40 -5.49 -2.87
C GLU A 215 -4.81 -6.20 -4.17
N ILE A 216 -6.12 -6.40 -4.33
CA ILE A 216 -6.71 -6.94 -5.56
C ILE A 216 -7.44 -5.78 -6.23
N LEU A 217 -7.15 -5.55 -7.51
CA LEU A 217 -7.87 -4.54 -8.26
C LEU A 217 -9.31 -5.05 -8.51
N LEU A 218 -10.30 -4.27 -8.10
CA LEU A 218 -11.73 -4.45 -8.38
C LEU A 218 -12.20 -3.24 -9.21
N ARG A 219 -12.82 -3.48 -10.35
CA ARG A 219 -13.49 -2.52 -11.24
C ARG A 219 -14.96 -2.87 -11.34
#